data_AF-A0A9E4EUB1-F1
#
_entry.id   AF-A0A9E4EUB1-F1
#
_cell.length_a   1.000
_cell.length_b   1.000
_cell.length_c   1.000
_cell.angle_alpha   90.00
_cell.angle_beta   90.00
_cell.angle_gamma   90.00
#
_symmetry.space_group_name_H-M   'P 1'
#
loop_
_entity.id
_entity.type
_entity.pdbx_description
1 polymer ?
#
loop_
_entity_poly.entity_id
_entity_poly.type
_entity_poly.pdbx_seq_one_letter_code
_entity_poly.pdbx_strand_id
1 'polypeptide(L)'
;FSDVPNRCLSSATACLYGITEAAVLAAGYAPAVGFLHTGKPLSFVYDIADLFKFETAVPAAFRIAGQHAKGRLGAAEPGREVRLACRDTFRKTNLLKRLIPTIGEVLAAGELEPPKTPEDAVGPAFADPPSSGDEGHRG
;
A
#
# COMPACT_ATOMS: atom_id res chain seq x y z
N PHE A 1 -25.45 9.08 -9.44
CA PHE A 1 -24.00 9.21 -9.63
C PHE A 1 -23.34 9.46 -8.28
N SER A 2 -22.17 8.87 -8.01
CA SER A 2 -21.41 9.09 -6.77
C SER A 2 -20.78 10.49 -6.76
N ASP A 3 -20.77 11.15 -5.61
CA ASP A 3 -20.19 12.50 -5.47
C ASP A 3 -18.65 12.50 -5.59
N VAL A 4 -18.06 13.69 -5.74
CA VAL A 4 -16.61 13.84 -5.95
C VAL A 4 -15.79 13.27 -4.78
N PRO A 5 -16.11 13.52 -3.50
CA PRO A 5 -15.38 12.92 -2.38
C PRO A 5 -15.36 11.39 -2.42
N ASN A 6 -16.51 10.73 -2.66
CA ASN A 6 -16.56 9.27 -2.73
C ASN A 6 -15.76 8.74 -3.93
N ARG A 7 -15.84 9.40 -5.10
CA ARG A 7 -15.00 9.04 -6.26
C ARG A 7 -13.49 9.18 -5.97
N CYS A 8 -13.10 10.24 -5.27
CA CYS A 8 -11.72 10.44 -4.85
C CYS A 8 -11.28 9.36 -3.86
N LEU A 9 -12.11 9.05 -2.86
CA LEU A 9 -11.82 8.02 -1.87
C LEU A 9 -11.66 6.65 -2.52
N SER A 10 -12.58 6.25 -3.40
CA SER A 10 -12.49 5.00 -4.17
C SER A 10 -11.22 4.93 -5.03
N SER A 11 -10.80 6.05 -5.62
CA SER A 11 -9.55 6.09 -6.40
C SER A 11 -8.32 5.91 -5.50
N ALA A 12 -8.33 6.51 -4.31
CA ALA A 12 -7.22 6.43 -3.37
C ALA A 12 -7.10 5.04 -2.74
N THR A 13 -8.22 4.45 -2.32
CA THR A 13 -8.24 3.11 -1.75
C THR A 13 -7.86 2.05 -2.78
N ALA A 14 -8.28 2.19 -4.05
CA ALA A 14 -7.80 1.31 -5.12
C ALA A 14 -6.27 1.35 -5.29
N CYS A 15 -5.65 2.54 -5.22
CA CYS A 15 -4.19 2.66 -5.23
C CYS A 15 -3.53 1.98 -4.02
N LEU A 16 -4.10 2.16 -2.83
CA LEU A 16 -3.58 1.56 -1.60
C LEU A 16 -3.71 0.03 -1.62
N TYR A 17 -4.83 -0.49 -2.11
CA TYR A 17 -5.04 -1.93 -2.25
C TYR A 17 -4.06 -2.53 -3.26
N GLY A 18 -3.80 -1.87 -4.39
CA GLY A 18 -2.84 -2.37 -5.39
C GLY A 18 -1.41 -2.51 -4.84
N ILE A 19 -0.91 -1.53 -4.08
CA ILE A 19 0.44 -1.64 -3.49
C ILE A 19 0.47 -2.63 -2.30
N THR A 20 -0.65 -2.76 -1.57
CA THR A 20 -0.77 -3.73 -0.48
C THR A 20 -0.83 -5.16 -1.00
N GLU A 21 -1.58 -5.42 -2.07
CA GLU A 21 -1.63 -6.72 -2.74
C GLU A 21 -0.26 -7.12 -3.26
N ALA A 22 0.47 -6.19 -3.89
CA ALA A 22 1.85 -6.43 -4.31
C ALA A 22 2.76 -6.82 -3.12
N ALA A 23 2.61 -6.17 -1.97
CA ALA A 23 3.39 -6.51 -0.77
C ALA A 23 3.00 -7.87 -0.18
N VAL A 24 1.71 -8.20 -0.13
CA VAL A 24 1.20 -9.51 0.32
C VAL A 24 1.76 -10.63 -0.54
N LEU A 25 1.70 -10.48 -1.87
CA LEU A 25 2.25 -11.46 -2.81
C LEU A 25 3.77 -11.56 -2.72
N ALA A 26 4.48 -10.43 -2.62
CA ALA A 26 5.94 -10.40 -2.48
C ALA A 26 6.41 -11.06 -1.18
N ALA A 27 5.62 -10.98 -0.11
CA ALA A 27 5.88 -11.65 1.16
C ALA A 27 5.49 -13.15 1.14
N GLY A 28 4.94 -13.66 0.04
CA GLY A 28 4.57 -15.07 -0.12
C GLY A 28 3.22 -15.46 0.49
N TYR A 29 2.37 -14.50 0.84
CA TYR A 29 1.06 -14.75 1.44
C TYR A 29 -0.09 -14.68 0.42
N ALA A 30 -1.22 -15.29 0.77
CA ALA A 30 -2.41 -15.34 -0.08
C ALA A 30 -3.32 -14.12 0.16
N PRO A 31 -3.62 -13.30 -0.88
CA PRO A 31 -4.54 -12.15 -0.75
C PRO A 31 -5.95 -12.48 -0.25
N ALA A 32 -6.44 -13.70 -0.52
CA ALA A 32 -7.81 -14.11 -0.23
C ALA A 32 -8.05 -14.55 1.23
N VAL A 33 -7.01 -14.80 2.01
CA VAL A 33 -7.12 -15.36 3.38
C VAL A 33 -6.95 -14.26 4.41
N GLY A 34 -8.03 -13.50 4.66
CA GLY A 34 -8.06 -12.44 5.67
C GLY A 34 -8.54 -12.91 7.04
N PHE A 35 -8.45 -12.00 8.01
CA PHE A 35 -8.84 -12.12 9.41
C PHE A 35 -10.14 -11.37 9.70
N LEU A 36 -10.15 -10.04 9.51
CA LEU A 36 -11.34 -9.21 9.76
C LEU A 36 -12.27 -9.22 8.55
N HIS A 37 -11.69 -9.04 7.37
CA HIS A 37 -12.38 -9.26 6.12
C HIS A 37 -12.24 -10.73 5.71
N THR A 38 -13.33 -11.37 5.32
CA THR A 38 -13.33 -12.77 4.88
C THR A 38 -14.25 -12.97 3.67
N GLY A 39 -14.06 -14.08 2.94
CA GLY A 39 -14.93 -14.47 1.82
C GLY A 39 -14.76 -13.67 0.52
N LYS A 40 -13.76 -12.79 0.43
CA LYS A 40 -13.44 -12.00 -0.77
C LYS A 40 -12.03 -12.32 -1.31
N PRO A 41 -11.78 -12.19 -2.62
CA PRO A 41 -10.46 -12.45 -3.21
C PRO A 41 -9.31 -11.60 -2.66
N LEU A 42 -9.61 -10.42 -2.08
CA LEU A 42 -8.65 -9.46 -1.54
C LEU A 42 -8.81 -9.25 -0.03
N SER A 43 -9.37 -10.22 0.68
CA SER A 43 -9.68 -10.11 2.11
C SER A 43 -8.47 -9.65 2.94
N PHE A 44 -7.32 -10.30 2.81
CA PHE A 44 -6.12 -9.94 3.57
C PHE A 44 -5.53 -8.58 3.15
N VAL A 45 -5.68 -8.24 1.87
CA VAL A 45 -5.28 -6.92 1.35
C VAL A 45 -6.06 -5.81 2.05
N TYR A 46 -7.36 -6.00 2.29
CA TYR A 46 -8.17 -5.03 3.01
C TYR A 46 -7.75 -4.89 4.48
N ASP A 47 -7.47 -6.01 5.16
CA ASP A 47 -7.02 -5.99 6.55
C ASP A 47 -5.72 -5.18 6.73
N ILE A 48 -4.73 -5.43 5.88
CA ILE A 48 -3.43 -4.75 5.95
C ILE A 48 -3.56 -3.29 5.49
N ALA A 49 -4.27 -3.03 4.39
CA ALA A 49 -4.43 -1.67 3.87
C ALA A 49 -5.13 -0.74 4.88
N ASP A 50 -6.08 -1.27 5.63
CA ASP A 50 -6.85 -0.52 6.61
C ASP A 50 -6.01 0.02 7.77
N LEU A 51 -4.85 -0.59 8.06
CA LEU A 51 -3.88 -0.06 9.02
C LEU A 51 -3.26 1.27 8.57
N PHE A 52 -3.16 1.50 7.25
CA PHE A 52 -2.46 2.66 6.67
C PHE A 52 -3.39 3.67 5.98
N LYS A 53 -4.67 3.33 5.78
CA LYS A 53 -5.58 4.15 4.97
C LYS A 53 -5.74 5.59 5.46
N PHE A 54 -5.78 5.77 6.78
CA PHE A 54 -5.95 7.10 7.39
C PHE A 54 -4.67 7.91 7.46
N GLU A 55 -3.50 7.27 7.35
CA GLU A 55 -2.22 7.94 7.22
C GLU A 55 -1.99 8.43 5.76
N THR A 56 -2.55 7.70 4.78
CA THR A 56 -2.18 7.88 3.35
C THR A 56 -3.38 8.22 2.45
N ALA A 57 -4.15 7.22 2.04
CA ALA A 57 -5.16 7.31 1.01
C ALA A 57 -6.29 8.29 1.35
N VAL A 58 -6.80 8.25 2.59
CA VAL A 58 -7.93 9.10 3.02
C VAL A 58 -7.56 10.58 3.01
N PRO A 59 -6.47 11.04 3.66
CA PRO A 59 -6.04 12.44 3.56
C PRO A 59 -5.80 12.90 2.12
N ALA A 60 -5.20 12.04 1.28
CA ALA A 60 -4.98 12.36 -0.13
C ALA A 60 -6.29 12.57 -0.89
N ALA A 61 -7.26 11.68 -0.73
CA ALA A 61 -8.58 11.79 -1.36
C ALA A 61 -9.30 13.09 -0.98
N PHE A 62 -9.40 13.38 0.33
CA PHE A 62 -10.12 14.55 0.81
C PHE A 62 -9.40 15.87 0.45
N ARG A 63 -8.07 15.87 0.41
CA ARG A 63 -7.31 17.03 -0.08
C ARG A 63 -7.62 17.35 -1.54
N ILE A 64 -7.61 16.35 -2.42
CA ILE A 64 -7.92 16.55 -3.84
C ILE A 64 -9.40 16.94 -4.04
N ALA A 65 -10.33 16.27 -3.36
CA ALA A 65 -11.74 16.62 -3.41
C ALA A 65 -11.98 18.08 -2.95
N GLY A 66 -11.31 18.51 -1.88
CA GLY A 66 -11.38 19.89 -1.38
C GLY A 66 -10.75 20.91 -2.33
N GLN A 67 -9.67 20.55 -3.04
CA GLN A 67 -9.08 21.40 -4.09
C GLN A 67 -10.03 21.52 -5.29
N HIS A 68 -10.68 20.44 -5.71
CA HIS A 68 -11.69 20.45 -6.77
C HIS A 68 -12.86 21.37 -6.41
N ALA A 69 -13.42 21.21 -5.20
CA ALA A 69 -14.54 22.04 -4.73
C ALA A 69 -14.21 23.54 -4.70
N LYS A 70 -12.94 23.90 -4.50
CA LYS A 70 -12.45 25.29 -4.51
C LYS A 70 -12.03 25.79 -5.90
N GLY A 71 -12.25 25.01 -6.97
CA GLY A 71 -11.82 25.35 -8.33
C GLY A 71 -10.30 25.34 -8.54
N ARG A 72 -9.53 24.74 -7.63
CA ARG A 72 -8.05 24.80 -7.64
C ARG A 72 -7.37 23.74 -8.51
N LEU A 73 -8.13 22.79 -9.06
CA LEU A 73 -7.60 21.76 -9.97
C LEU A 73 -7.65 22.21 -11.45
N GLY A 74 -8.29 23.34 -11.77
CA GLY A 74 -8.52 23.75 -13.15
C GLY A 74 -9.31 22.69 -13.93
N ALA A 75 -8.79 22.28 -15.09
CA ALA A 75 -9.39 21.24 -15.93
C ALA A 75 -8.97 19.80 -15.55
N ALA A 76 -8.17 19.61 -14.50
CA ALA A 76 -7.67 18.29 -14.13
C ALA A 76 -8.77 17.40 -13.52
N GLU A 77 -8.77 16.13 -13.91
CA GLU A 77 -9.72 15.14 -13.38
C GLU A 77 -9.32 14.70 -11.97
N PRO A 78 -10.24 14.77 -10.96
CA PRO A 78 -9.90 14.46 -9.56
C PRO A 78 -9.30 13.08 -9.34
N GLY A 79 -9.81 12.04 -10.01
CA GLY A 79 -9.27 10.68 -9.90
C GLY A 79 -7.81 10.58 -10.32
N ARG A 80 -7.41 11.22 -11.43
CA ARG A 80 -6.01 11.31 -11.85
C ARG A 80 -5.15 11.96 -10.77
N GLU A 81 -5.59 13.10 -10.23
CA GLU A 81 -4.85 13.83 -9.20
C GLU A 81 -4.73 13.03 -7.90
N VAL A 82 -5.76 12.25 -7.53
CA VAL A 82 -5.69 11.33 -6.40
C VAL A 82 -4.63 10.26 -6.62
N ARG A 83 -4.53 9.65 -7.80
CA ARG A 83 -3.53 8.61 -8.08
C ARG A 83 -2.10 9.15 -7.97
N LEU A 84 -1.86 10.35 -8.52
CA LEU A 84 -0.58 11.04 -8.39
C LEU A 84 -0.26 11.36 -6.92
N ALA A 85 -1.23 11.90 -6.19
CA ALA A 85 -1.10 12.17 -4.77
C ALA A 85 -0.80 10.91 -3.94
N CYS A 86 -1.45 9.79 -4.23
CA CYS A 86 -1.21 8.51 -3.56
C CYS A 86 0.20 8.01 -3.83
N ARG A 87 0.65 7.99 -5.10
CA ARG A 87 2.03 7.63 -5.48
C ARG A 87 3.05 8.44 -4.68
N ASP A 88 2.89 9.76 -4.65
CA ASP A 88 3.83 10.65 -3.96
C ASP A 88 3.79 10.44 -2.45
N THR A 89 2.59 10.19 -1.89
CA THR A 89 2.42 9.89 -0.46
C THR A 89 3.09 8.56 -0.09
N PHE A 90 2.85 7.49 -0.85
CA PHE A 90 3.45 6.18 -0.61
C PHE A 90 4.98 6.22 -0.66
N ARG A 91 5.54 7.02 -1.58
CA ARG A 91 6.99 7.28 -1.63
C ARG A 91 7.47 8.04 -0.40
N LYS A 92 6.80 9.14 -0.03
CA LYS A 92 7.20 9.97 1.12
C LYS A 92 7.13 9.24 2.46
N THR A 93 6.15 8.36 2.64
CA THR A 93 5.98 7.57 3.87
C THR A 93 6.73 6.24 3.85
N ASN A 94 7.47 5.94 2.77
CA ASN A 94 8.12 4.66 2.53
C ASN A 94 7.17 3.46 2.72
N LEU A 95 5.90 3.60 2.30
CA LEU A 95 4.84 2.66 2.63
C LEU A 95 5.20 1.21 2.26
N LEU A 96 5.75 0.97 1.06
CA LEU A 96 6.12 -0.38 0.63
C LEU A 96 7.18 -1.03 1.54
N LYS A 97 8.14 -0.25 2.05
CA LYS A 97 9.16 -0.74 2.99
C LYS A 97 8.56 -1.11 4.35
N ARG A 98 7.42 -0.52 4.71
CA ARG A 98 6.72 -0.77 5.99
C ARG A 98 5.73 -1.92 5.89
N LEU A 99 5.09 -2.10 4.73
CA LEU A 99 4.08 -3.12 4.52
C LEU A 99 4.58 -4.54 4.83
N ILE A 100 5.73 -4.94 4.29
CA ILE A 100 6.25 -6.31 4.48
C ILE A 100 6.55 -6.61 5.97
N PRO A 101 7.31 -5.78 6.70
CA PRO A 101 7.48 -5.97 8.15
C PRO A 101 6.17 -6.00 8.92
N THR A 102 5.23 -5.09 8.64
CA THR A 102 3.93 -5.04 9.31
C THR A 102 3.09 -6.30 9.07
N ILE A 103 3.12 -6.88 7.86
CA ILE A 103 2.48 -8.18 7.60
C ILE A 103 3.07 -9.24 8.54
N GLY A 104 4.40 -9.29 8.67
CA GLY A 104 5.08 -10.21 9.59
C GLY A 104 4.67 -10.00 11.06
N GLU A 105 4.61 -8.74 11.51
CA GLU A 105 4.17 -8.39 12.87
C GLU A 105 2.72 -8.82 13.15
N VAL A 106 1.80 -8.58 12.20
CA VAL A 106 0.40 -8.97 12.31
C VAL A 106 0.26 -10.48 12.43
N LEU A 107 1.00 -11.24 11.62
CA LEU A 107 0.93 -12.71 11.63
C LEU A 107 1.62 -13.30 12.87
N ALA A 108 2.71 -12.70 13.34
CA ALA A 108 3.43 -13.13 14.54
C ALA A 108 2.58 -13.02 15.81
N ALA A 109 1.56 -12.15 15.82
CA ALA A 109 0.60 -12.06 16.92
C ALA A 109 -0.23 -13.35 17.12
N GLY A 110 -0.20 -14.29 16.17
CA GLY A 110 -0.78 -15.63 16.34
C GLY A 110 0.04 -16.58 17.22
N GLU A 111 1.24 -16.17 17.68
CA GLU A 111 2.14 -16.97 18.54
C GLU A 111 2.52 -18.34 17.94
N LEU A 112 2.45 -18.47 16.61
CA LEU A 112 2.89 -19.65 15.87
C LEU A 112 4.31 -19.43 15.35
N GLU A 113 5.11 -20.50 15.33
CA GLU A 113 6.41 -20.46 14.67
C GLU A 113 6.25 -20.16 13.17
N PRO A 114 6.94 -19.15 12.62
CA PRO A 114 6.95 -18.90 11.18
C PRO A 114 7.47 -20.11 10.40
N PRO A 115 6.97 -20.35 9.18
CA PRO A 115 7.47 -21.43 8.35
C PRO A 115 8.96 -21.25 8.07
N LYS A 116 9.72 -22.34 8.21
CA LYS A 116 11.14 -22.37 7.83
C LYS A 116 11.26 -22.34 6.31
N THR A 117 12.34 -21.73 5.83
CA THR A 117 12.71 -21.81 4.42
C THR A 117 12.91 -23.28 4.02
N PRO A 118 12.32 -23.77 2.91
CA PRO A 118 12.57 -25.12 2.40
C PRO A 118 14.04 -25.38 2.12
N GLU A 119 14.51 -26.62 2.30
CA GLU A 119 15.92 -26.99 2.08
C GLU A 119 16.37 -26.80 0.61
N ASP A 120 15.43 -26.90 -0.33
CA ASP A 120 15.62 -26.75 -1.77
C ASP A 120 15.35 -25.32 -2.27
N ALA A 121 15.09 -24.36 -1.37
CA ALA A 121 14.85 -22.98 -1.75
C ALA A 121 16.11 -22.37 -2.38
N VAL A 122 15.99 -21.97 -3.64
CA VAL A 122 17.06 -21.24 -4.34
C VAL A 122 17.02 -19.79 -3.87
N GLY A 123 18.14 -19.33 -3.29
CA GLY A 123 18.30 -17.92 -2.90
C GLY A 123 18.26 -16.97 -4.10
N PRO A 124 18.32 -15.65 -3.85
CA PRO A 124 18.42 -14.66 -4.91
C PRO A 124 19.55 -15.00 -5.89
N ALA A 125 19.25 -14.93 -7.20
CA ALA A 125 20.23 -15.25 -8.26
C ALA A 125 21.46 -14.31 -8.22
N PHE A 126 21.29 -13.12 -7.64
CA PHE A 126 22.33 -12.14 -7.43
C PHE A 126 22.36 -11.80 -5.94
N ALA A 127 23.55 -11.68 -5.38
CA ALA A 127 23.70 -11.01 -4.09
C ALA A 127 23.25 -9.56 -4.24
N ASP A 128 22.55 -9.03 -3.23
CA ASP A 128 22.33 -7.60 -3.18
C ASP A 128 23.71 -6.92 -3.23
N PRO A 129 23.89 -5.87 -4.06
CA PRO A 129 25.08 -5.06 -3.94
C PRO A 129 25.18 -4.58 -2.49
N PRO A 130 26.40 -4.39 -1.95
CA PRO A 130 26.56 -3.75 -0.65
C PRO A 130 25.69 -2.49 -0.67
N SER A 131 24.87 -2.32 0.38
CA SER A 131 24.01 -1.14 0.55
C SER A 131 24.79 0.07 0.07
N SER A 132 24.38 0.64 -1.07
CA SER A 132 24.96 1.89 -1.52
C SER A 132 24.39 2.95 -0.58
N GLY A 133 24.92 3.00 0.63
CA GLY A 133 24.95 4.19 1.45
C GLY A 133 25.78 5.21 0.71
N ASP A 134 25.22 5.73 -0.38
CA ASP A 134 25.64 7.02 -0.87
C ASP A 134 24.98 8.04 0.08
N GLU A 135 25.76 8.53 1.03
CA GLU A 135 25.44 9.70 1.85
C GLU A 135 25.17 10.96 1.00
N GLY A 136 25.28 10.91 -0.34
CA GLY A 136 25.48 12.10 -1.16
C GLY A 136 24.58 12.34 -2.38
N HIS A 137 23.51 11.58 -2.64
CA HIS A 137 22.65 11.91 -3.81
C HIS A 137 21.21 12.26 -3.45
N ARG A 138 21.06 13.40 -2.77
CA ARG A 138 19.88 14.26 -2.88
C ARG A 138 20.17 15.32 -3.96
N GLY A 139 19.56 15.12 -5.13
CA GLY A 139 19.28 16.18 -6.12
C GLY A 139 17.78 16.34 -6.25
#